data_AF-A0AA37W6G2-F1
#
_entry.id   AF-A0AA37W6G2-F1
#
_cell.length_a   1.000
_cell.length_b   1.000
_cell.length_c   1.000
_cell.angle_alpha   90.00
_cell.angle_beta   90.00
_cell.angle_gamma   90.00
#
_symmetry.space_group_name_H-M   'P 1'
#
loop_
_entity.id
_entity.type
_entity.pdbx_description
1 polymer ?
#
loop_
_entity_poly.entity_id
_entity_poly.type
_entity_poly.pdbx_seq_one_letter_code
_entity_poly.pdbx_strand_id
1 'polypeptide(L)'
;MSIRKTYFVPLIPKYFSLSVLAFCSVAASCVVSTAQAVEGYPDYFLDREQTIFIHGVVCGDFKNPRSLKPSGVYTNSKTIETGTYYFGSKYGNYSYTFAPLEGQPDYVMKRGLLTNGVTDKTKMKIDLCIVKDVNSLPAQTRRNLTVTKLMPDDPAWDKTMDQYAVITGRPAFGENQYENPRAVAGNLSHDQQVYDSNQAFLSAAQVYFDSESQRIAKELPKQLAQAIRYAHQEDGFIKNKTYPVVEKPLVWTPTSEKRYNDQLHRVNTEKAFDQVIQQNFDWLFGIVGKGNSVTETSVVTEQPSRWDGQKLIKPVTAMATFENGKSLLLDFVITSENLDVELFDSLEQIQDKSNRERNSMIVRTKKDRELVKIADAKSLDVYSPVEEVHLFFSPFRTKSLGDGYRYQ
;
A
#
# COMPACT_ATOMS: atom_id res chain seq x y z
N MET A 1 9.86 16.27 38.63
CA MET A 1 8.49 16.75 38.32
C MET A 1 8.35 16.73 36.81
N SER A 2 7.67 15.70 36.29
CA SER A 2 7.72 15.30 34.87
C SER A 2 6.74 16.12 34.03
N ILE A 3 7.24 16.72 32.95
CA ILE A 3 6.50 17.52 31.98
C ILE A 3 5.87 16.56 30.97
N ARG A 4 4.56 16.33 31.03
CA ARG A 4 3.80 15.79 29.89
C ARG A 4 3.33 16.95 29.02
N LYS A 5 3.87 17.02 27.80
CA LYS A 5 3.35 17.86 26.72
C LYS A 5 2.16 17.13 26.10
N THR A 6 0.96 17.65 26.27
CA THR A 6 -0.22 17.26 25.51
C THR A 6 -0.30 18.18 24.30
N TYR A 7 -0.09 17.65 23.10
CA TYR A 7 -0.44 18.34 21.86
C TYR A 7 -1.90 18.04 21.57
N PHE A 8 -2.73 19.07 21.43
CA PHE A 8 -4.11 18.92 20.97
C PHE A 8 -4.30 19.83 19.76
N VAL A 9 -4.68 19.23 18.63
CA VAL A 9 -4.99 19.90 17.36
C VAL A 9 -6.52 19.96 17.24
N PRO A 10 -7.14 21.13 17.04
CA PRO A 10 -8.58 21.20 16.83
C PRO A 10 -8.92 20.87 15.37
N LEU A 11 -9.77 19.84 15.18
CA LEU A 11 -10.48 19.57 13.94
C LEU A 11 -11.58 20.63 13.73
N ILE A 12 -11.50 21.39 12.63
CA ILE A 12 -12.58 22.24 12.11
C ILE A 12 -13.07 21.62 10.80
N PRO A 13 -14.38 21.37 10.61
CA PRO A 13 -14.90 20.90 9.33
C PRO A 13 -15.05 22.08 8.37
N LYS A 14 -14.49 21.96 7.16
CA LYS A 14 -14.85 22.82 6.03
C LYS A 14 -15.58 21.99 4.98
N TYR A 15 -16.86 22.30 4.81
CA TYR A 15 -17.73 21.78 3.78
C TYR A 15 -17.37 22.34 2.39
N PHE A 16 -17.43 21.43 1.41
CA PHE A 16 -17.94 21.56 0.04
C PHE A 16 -17.50 22.72 -0.86
N SER A 17 -16.83 22.35 -1.96
CA SER A 17 -17.01 22.95 -3.28
C SER A 17 -16.92 21.85 -4.33
N LEU A 18 -18.04 21.61 -5.03
CA LEU A 18 -18.10 20.82 -6.26
C LEU A 18 -17.32 21.57 -7.34
N SER A 19 -16.36 20.90 -7.96
CA SER A 19 -15.90 21.24 -9.31
C SER A 19 -15.62 19.95 -10.07
N VAL A 20 -16.52 19.69 -11.00
CA VAL A 20 -16.44 18.72 -12.09
C VAL A 20 -15.16 19.00 -12.87
N LEU A 21 -14.21 18.07 -12.84
CA LEU A 21 -13.12 18.01 -13.81
C LEU A 21 -13.01 16.58 -14.32
N ALA A 22 -13.61 16.39 -15.49
CA ALA A 22 -13.37 15.26 -16.36
C ALA A 22 -11.86 15.18 -16.64
N PHE A 23 -11.21 14.15 -16.12
CA PHE A 23 -9.86 13.79 -16.53
C PHE A 23 -9.94 12.62 -17.50
N CYS A 24 -9.56 12.93 -18.73
CA CYS A 24 -9.35 12.02 -19.83
C CYS A 24 -8.67 10.73 -19.37
N SER A 25 -9.37 9.63 -19.58
CA SER A 25 -8.81 8.30 -19.72
C SER A 25 -7.86 8.30 -20.91
N VAL A 26 -6.60 8.70 -20.70
CA VAL A 26 -5.54 8.27 -21.61
C VAL A 26 -5.30 6.80 -21.25
N ALA A 27 -6.05 5.94 -21.92
CA ALA A 27 -5.63 4.57 -22.12
C ALA A 27 -4.27 4.66 -22.81
N ALA A 28 -3.20 4.62 -22.02
CA ALA A 28 -1.91 4.19 -22.52
C ALA A 28 -2.15 2.74 -22.93
N SER A 29 -2.50 2.54 -24.19
CA SER A 29 -2.40 1.24 -24.84
C SER A 29 -0.96 0.80 -24.62
N CYS A 30 -0.73 -0.03 -23.60
CA CYS A 30 0.41 -0.93 -23.58
C CYS A 30 0.20 -1.82 -24.79
N VAL A 31 0.69 -1.37 -25.95
CA VAL A 31 0.85 -2.22 -27.11
C VAL A 31 1.86 -3.25 -26.65
N VAL A 32 1.37 -4.40 -26.21
CA VAL A 32 2.20 -5.57 -25.98
C VAL A 32 2.72 -5.93 -27.36
N SER A 33 3.90 -5.43 -27.70
CA SER A 33 4.54 -5.72 -28.98
C SER A 33 4.84 -7.21 -28.98
N THR A 34 4.01 -8.00 -29.66
CA THR A 34 4.23 -9.43 -29.84
C THR A 34 5.37 -9.59 -30.85
N ALA A 35 6.37 -10.37 -30.50
CA ALA A 35 7.38 -10.77 -31.46
C ALA A 35 6.90 -12.07 -32.09
N GLN A 36 6.52 -12.04 -33.37
CA GLN A 36 6.10 -13.26 -34.09
C GLN A 36 7.27 -13.86 -34.87
N ALA A 37 7.09 -15.13 -35.24
CA ALA A 37 7.98 -15.90 -36.10
C ALA A 37 8.49 -15.09 -37.30
N VAL A 38 9.81 -15.07 -37.49
CA VAL A 38 10.38 -14.62 -38.75
C VAL A 38 10.18 -15.75 -39.76
N GLU A 39 9.30 -15.51 -40.74
CA GLU A 39 8.89 -16.49 -41.75
C GLU A 39 10.06 -17.35 -42.27
N GLY A 40 9.99 -18.68 -42.28
CA GLY A 40 11.06 -19.53 -42.83
C GLY A 40 12.33 -19.67 -41.98
N TYR A 41 12.35 -19.21 -40.72
CA TYR A 41 13.34 -19.59 -39.72
C TYR A 41 12.64 -20.28 -38.53
N PRO A 42 13.23 -21.34 -37.95
CA PRO A 42 12.66 -21.97 -36.75
C PRO A 42 12.77 -21.03 -35.56
N ASP A 43 11.75 -21.07 -34.70
CA ASP A 43 11.70 -20.30 -33.46
C ASP A 43 12.32 -21.07 -32.31
N TYR A 44 13.17 -20.38 -31.53
CA TYR A 44 13.82 -20.93 -30.36
C TYR A 44 13.36 -20.20 -29.11
N PHE A 45 12.67 -20.97 -28.26
CA PHE A 45 12.34 -20.60 -26.89
C PHE A 45 13.23 -21.40 -25.94
N LEU A 46 13.66 -20.78 -24.85
CA LEU A 46 14.43 -21.47 -23.83
C LEU A 46 13.58 -22.45 -23.05
N ASP A 47 14.09 -23.65 -22.89
CA ASP A 47 13.62 -24.61 -21.90
C ASP A 47 14.45 -24.46 -20.61
N ARG A 48 13.79 -24.04 -19.54
CA ARG A 48 14.41 -23.87 -18.21
C ARG A 48 14.88 -25.18 -17.59
N GLU A 49 14.26 -26.30 -17.96
CA GLU A 49 14.53 -27.63 -17.41
C GLU A 49 15.76 -28.28 -18.05
N GLN A 50 16.32 -27.65 -19.08
CA GLN A 50 17.56 -28.07 -19.73
C GLN A 50 18.72 -27.13 -19.36
N THR A 51 19.95 -27.60 -19.62
CA THR A 51 21.12 -26.72 -19.48
C THR A 51 20.96 -25.53 -20.41
N ILE A 52 21.22 -24.33 -19.90
CA ILE A 52 21.26 -23.10 -20.70
C ILE A 52 22.71 -22.71 -20.93
N PHE A 53 23.01 -22.35 -22.18
CA PHE A 53 24.29 -21.80 -22.59
C PHE A 53 24.07 -20.34 -22.96
N ILE A 54 24.75 -19.44 -22.25
CA ILE A 54 24.76 -18.01 -22.51
C ILE A 54 26.01 -17.73 -23.33
N HIS A 55 25.82 -17.54 -24.64
CA HIS A 55 26.90 -17.32 -25.60
C HIS A 55 27.21 -15.83 -25.67
N GLY A 56 28.44 -15.46 -25.34
CA GLY A 56 28.97 -14.15 -25.71
C GLY A 56 29.20 -14.08 -27.23
N VAL A 57 28.68 -13.04 -27.87
CA VAL A 57 28.84 -12.81 -29.31
C VAL A 57 29.34 -11.39 -29.57
N VAL A 58 30.04 -11.19 -30.68
CA VAL A 58 30.52 -9.85 -31.08
C VAL A 58 30.00 -9.54 -32.48
N CYS A 59 29.14 -8.53 -32.59
CA CYS A 59 28.42 -8.21 -33.82
C CYS A 59 28.71 -6.80 -34.32
N GLY A 60 28.78 -6.62 -35.64
CA GLY A 60 28.89 -5.32 -36.28
C GLY A 60 29.35 -5.42 -37.73
N ASP A 61 29.91 -4.33 -38.24
CA ASP A 61 30.56 -4.30 -39.54
C ASP A 61 32.06 -4.62 -39.39
N PHE A 62 32.49 -5.74 -39.94
CA PHE A 62 33.87 -6.20 -39.85
C PHE A 62 34.84 -5.27 -40.61
N LYS A 63 34.35 -4.45 -41.54
CA LYS A 63 35.15 -3.41 -42.21
C LYS A 63 35.39 -2.19 -41.32
N ASN A 64 34.60 -2.02 -40.26
CA ASN A 64 34.75 -0.97 -39.27
C ASN A 64 34.86 -1.57 -37.86
N PRO A 65 36.08 -1.88 -37.38
CA PRO A 65 36.29 -2.53 -36.09
C PRO A 65 35.67 -1.80 -34.89
N ARG A 66 35.47 -0.48 -34.97
CA ARG A 66 34.80 0.32 -33.92
C ARG A 66 33.31 0.05 -33.81
N SER A 67 32.70 -0.57 -34.82
CA SER A 67 31.28 -0.93 -34.84
C SER A 67 30.98 -2.25 -34.15
N LEU A 68 32.01 -3.07 -33.87
CA LEU A 68 31.87 -4.35 -33.19
C LEU A 68 31.47 -4.14 -31.74
N LYS A 69 30.30 -4.66 -31.37
CA LYS A 69 29.78 -4.58 -30.00
C LYS A 69 29.56 -5.97 -29.43
N PRO A 70 29.91 -6.19 -28.14
CA PRO A 70 29.54 -7.41 -27.45
C PRO A 70 28.01 -7.47 -27.27
N SER A 71 27.48 -8.67 -27.35
CA SER A 71 26.09 -9.03 -27.08
C SER A 71 26.10 -10.47 -26.54
N GLY A 72 24.92 -11.03 -26.28
CA GLY A 72 24.81 -12.44 -26.02
C GLY A 72 23.49 -13.03 -26.49
N VAL A 73 23.46 -14.36 -26.52
CA VAL A 73 22.33 -15.19 -26.96
C VAL A 73 22.24 -16.36 -26.00
N TYR A 74 21.02 -16.75 -25.66
CA TYR A 74 20.78 -17.89 -24.80
C TYR A 74 20.29 -19.05 -25.66
N THR A 75 20.84 -20.24 -25.46
CA THR A 75 20.36 -21.46 -26.13
C THR A 75 20.34 -22.63 -25.15
N ASN A 76 19.62 -23.70 -25.49
CA ASN A 76 19.70 -24.97 -24.77
C ASN A 76 20.76 -25.92 -25.34
N SER A 77 21.58 -25.46 -26.29
CA SER A 77 22.64 -26.25 -26.90
C SER A 77 24.01 -25.59 -26.78
N LYS A 78 25.06 -26.36 -27.04
CA LYS A 78 26.46 -25.87 -26.96
C LYS A 78 26.81 -24.87 -28.08
N THR A 79 25.92 -24.63 -29.02
CA THR A 79 26.13 -23.79 -30.21
C THR A 79 24.94 -22.86 -30.41
N ILE A 80 25.08 -21.88 -31.29
CA ILE A 80 23.95 -21.06 -31.75
C ILE A 80 23.38 -21.72 -33.01
N GLU A 81 22.11 -22.12 -32.96
CA GLU A 81 21.39 -22.69 -34.06
C GLU A 81 20.98 -21.64 -35.12
N THR A 82 20.64 -22.13 -36.32
CA THR A 82 20.03 -21.29 -37.35
C THR A 82 18.56 -21.12 -37.03
N GLY A 83 18.15 -19.91 -36.63
CA GLY A 83 16.77 -19.61 -36.27
C GLY A 83 16.64 -18.30 -35.51
N THR A 84 15.45 -18.08 -34.95
CA THR A 84 15.06 -16.83 -34.31
C THR A 84 14.91 -17.00 -32.81
N TYR A 85 15.59 -16.13 -32.04
CA TYR A 85 15.57 -16.07 -30.58
C TYR A 85 14.89 -14.78 -30.14
N TYR A 86 14.08 -14.86 -29.08
CA TYR A 86 13.23 -13.76 -28.63
C TYR A 86 13.67 -13.20 -27.28
N PHE A 87 13.61 -11.88 -27.16
CA PHE A 87 14.05 -11.16 -25.97
C PHE A 87 13.09 -10.05 -25.56
N GLY A 88 12.90 -9.92 -24.25
CA GLY A 88 12.19 -8.83 -23.61
C GLY A 88 13.16 -7.80 -23.01
N SER A 89 12.85 -6.52 -23.16
CA SER A 89 13.55 -5.42 -22.50
C SER A 89 12.60 -4.30 -22.10
N LYS A 90 13.08 -3.32 -21.31
CA LYS A 90 12.30 -2.11 -21.00
C LYS A 90 11.91 -1.27 -22.23
N TYR A 91 12.60 -1.46 -23.35
CA TYR A 91 12.37 -0.71 -24.59
C TYR A 91 11.45 -1.46 -25.56
N GLY A 92 10.87 -2.57 -25.12
CA GLY A 92 10.05 -3.45 -25.95
C GLY A 92 10.74 -4.77 -26.27
N ASN A 93 9.95 -5.67 -26.86
CA ASN A 93 10.40 -6.98 -27.27
C ASN A 93 11.15 -6.89 -28.61
N TYR A 94 12.17 -7.72 -28.77
CA TYR A 94 12.98 -7.81 -29.98
C TYR A 94 13.41 -9.25 -30.25
N SER A 95 13.90 -9.52 -31.45
CA SER A 95 14.38 -10.84 -31.84
C SER A 95 15.73 -10.78 -32.55
N TYR A 96 16.50 -11.86 -32.41
CA TYR A 96 17.71 -12.11 -33.16
C TYR A 96 17.55 -13.36 -34.02
N THR A 97 17.69 -13.22 -35.34
CA THR A 97 17.70 -14.35 -36.26
C THR A 97 19.12 -14.62 -36.73
N PHE A 98 19.65 -15.82 -36.45
CA PHE A 98 20.98 -16.25 -36.86
C PHE A 98 20.91 -17.15 -38.09
N ALA A 99 21.81 -16.92 -39.04
CA ALA A 99 21.96 -17.75 -40.23
C ALA A 99 23.43 -17.89 -40.63
N PRO A 100 23.85 -19.04 -41.18
CA PRO A 100 25.21 -19.21 -41.68
C PRO A 100 25.48 -18.28 -42.86
N LEU A 101 26.76 -17.97 -43.08
CA LEU A 101 27.23 -17.22 -44.22
C LEU A 101 27.96 -18.18 -45.17
N GLU A 102 27.45 -18.33 -46.39
CA GLU A 102 27.99 -19.25 -47.37
C GLU A 102 29.46 -18.93 -47.70
N GLY A 103 30.31 -19.96 -47.72
CA GLY A 103 31.74 -19.82 -47.99
C GLY A 103 32.56 -19.17 -46.87
N GLN A 104 31.98 -18.95 -45.68
CA GLN A 104 32.66 -18.33 -44.55
C GLN A 104 32.83 -19.31 -43.38
N PRO A 105 33.79 -19.05 -42.48
CA PRO A 105 34.03 -19.93 -41.35
C PRO A 105 32.81 -20.05 -40.44
N ASP A 106 32.63 -21.23 -39.86
CA ASP A 106 31.52 -21.59 -38.98
C ASP A 106 31.48 -20.81 -37.63
N TYR A 107 32.48 -19.97 -37.36
CA TYR A 107 32.48 -19.02 -36.25
C TYR A 107 31.88 -17.65 -36.60
N VAL A 108 31.46 -17.44 -37.85
CA VAL A 108 30.80 -16.21 -38.32
C VAL A 108 29.39 -16.54 -38.79
N MET A 109 28.40 -15.81 -38.26
CA MET A 109 27.01 -15.89 -38.70
C MET A 109 26.47 -14.51 -39.06
N LYS A 110 25.49 -14.46 -39.97
CA LYS A 110 24.63 -13.28 -40.13
C LYS A 110 23.65 -13.23 -38.96
N ARG A 111 23.42 -12.04 -38.41
CA ARG A 111 22.39 -11.78 -37.42
C ARG A 111 21.44 -10.70 -37.91
N GLY A 112 20.18 -11.04 -38.09
CA GLY A 112 19.09 -10.09 -38.26
C GLY A 112 18.54 -9.66 -36.90
N LEU A 113 18.39 -8.35 -36.68
CA LEU A 113 17.73 -7.76 -35.51
C LEU A 113 16.41 -7.11 -35.93
N LEU A 114 15.33 -7.48 -35.24
CA LEU A 114 14.03 -6.82 -35.31
C LEU A 114 13.61 -6.33 -33.93
N THR A 115 13.07 -5.12 -33.86
CA THR A 115 12.62 -4.48 -32.62
C THR A 115 11.15 -4.08 -32.73
N ASN A 116 10.51 -3.81 -31.59
CA ASN A 116 9.14 -3.28 -31.52
C ASN A 116 8.08 -4.20 -32.16
N GLY A 117 8.25 -5.52 -32.08
CA GLY A 117 7.29 -6.50 -32.62
C GLY A 117 7.18 -6.52 -34.14
N VAL A 118 8.12 -5.91 -34.87
CA VAL A 118 8.19 -6.04 -36.32
C VAL A 118 8.64 -7.45 -36.69
N THR A 119 7.98 -8.09 -37.65
CA THR A 119 8.24 -9.47 -38.09
C THR A 119 8.73 -9.55 -39.54
N ASP A 120 8.65 -8.43 -40.25
CA ASP A 120 9.06 -8.29 -41.65
C ASP A 120 10.59 -8.35 -41.80
N LYS A 121 11.06 -9.41 -42.46
CA LYS A 121 12.48 -9.65 -42.77
C LYS A 121 13.17 -8.48 -43.46
N THR A 122 12.45 -7.74 -44.31
CA THR A 122 13.05 -6.64 -45.08
C THR A 122 13.46 -5.46 -44.18
N LYS A 123 12.90 -5.40 -42.97
CA LYS A 123 13.21 -4.39 -41.95
C LYS A 123 14.28 -4.85 -40.97
N MET A 124 14.87 -6.03 -41.17
CA MET A 124 15.95 -6.53 -40.33
C MET A 124 17.18 -5.65 -40.47
N LYS A 125 17.71 -5.21 -39.32
CA LYS A 125 19.08 -4.72 -39.27
C LYS A 125 20.02 -5.93 -39.29
N ILE A 126 20.78 -6.07 -40.36
CA ILE A 126 21.71 -7.19 -40.54
C ILE A 126 23.11 -6.78 -40.08
N ASP A 127 23.67 -7.56 -39.15
CA ASP A 127 25.07 -7.49 -38.73
C ASP A 127 25.78 -8.82 -39.01
N LEU A 128 27.12 -8.80 -39.09
CA LEU A 128 27.93 -10.01 -39.01
C LEU A 128 28.37 -10.22 -37.57
N CYS A 129 28.28 -11.47 -37.09
CA CYS A 129 28.59 -11.82 -35.71
C CYS A 129 29.63 -12.91 -35.65
N ILE A 130 30.63 -12.70 -34.78
CA ILE A 130 31.51 -13.77 -34.30
C ILE A 130 30.77 -14.45 -33.16
N VAL A 131 30.51 -15.76 -33.32
CA VAL A 131 29.62 -16.53 -32.42
C VAL A 131 30.34 -17.58 -31.59
N LYS A 132 31.63 -17.83 -31.82
CA LYS A 132 32.46 -18.71 -30.99
C LYS A 132 33.91 -18.25 -30.97
N ASP A 133 34.59 -18.58 -29.88
CA ASP A 133 36.02 -18.28 -29.71
C ASP A 133 36.89 -19.10 -30.68
N VAL A 134 37.88 -18.45 -31.28
CA VAL A 134 38.93 -19.08 -32.07
C VAL A 134 40.28 -18.43 -31.76
N ASN A 135 41.34 -19.24 -31.73
CA ASN A 135 42.67 -18.79 -31.25
C ASN A 135 43.29 -17.66 -32.07
N SER A 136 42.87 -17.47 -33.32
CA SER A 136 43.34 -16.41 -34.22
C SER A 136 42.78 -15.02 -33.91
N LEU A 137 41.78 -14.90 -33.01
CA LEU A 137 41.18 -13.62 -32.68
C LEU A 137 42.00 -12.83 -31.63
N PRO A 138 41.97 -11.49 -31.67
CA PRO A 138 42.56 -10.67 -30.62
C PRO A 138 42.01 -11.01 -29.24
N ALA A 139 42.89 -11.07 -28.22
CA ALA A 139 42.51 -11.46 -26.86
C ALA A 139 41.34 -10.64 -26.28
N GLN A 140 41.25 -9.36 -26.63
CA GLN A 140 40.15 -8.49 -26.20
C GLN A 140 38.79 -8.90 -26.78
N THR A 141 38.76 -9.37 -28.04
CA THR A 141 37.54 -9.90 -28.67
C THR A 141 37.17 -11.25 -28.06
N ARG A 142 38.16 -12.12 -27.83
CA ARG A 142 37.95 -13.46 -27.25
C ARG A 142 37.30 -13.41 -25.87
N ARG A 143 37.64 -12.41 -25.04
CA ARG A 143 37.01 -12.21 -23.72
C ARG A 143 35.50 -11.98 -23.79
N ASN A 144 34.98 -11.49 -24.91
CA ASN A 144 33.54 -11.27 -25.12
C ASN A 144 32.84 -12.49 -25.77
N LEU A 145 33.57 -13.55 -26.10
CA LEU A 145 33.07 -14.77 -26.76
C LEU A 145 32.96 -15.95 -25.78
N THR A 146 32.98 -15.68 -24.49
CA THR A 146 32.86 -16.71 -23.45
C THR A 146 31.47 -17.30 -23.43
N VAL A 147 31.38 -18.62 -23.26
CA VAL A 147 30.11 -19.32 -23.04
C VAL A 147 29.96 -19.62 -21.56
N THR A 148 28.89 -19.11 -20.95
CA THR A 148 28.53 -19.45 -19.57
C THR A 148 27.51 -20.58 -19.58
N LYS A 149 27.80 -21.65 -18.86
CA LYS A 149 26.89 -22.79 -18.70
C LYS A 149 26.10 -22.62 -17.41
N LEU A 150 24.79 -22.74 -17.50
CA LEU A 150 23.88 -22.61 -16.38
C LEU A 150 23.00 -23.87 -16.26
N MET A 151 23.17 -24.61 -15.17
CA MET A 151 22.49 -25.89 -14.96
C MET A 151 21.06 -25.68 -14.42
N PRO A 152 20.11 -26.59 -14.69
CA PRO A 152 18.72 -26.43 -14.24
C PRO A 152 18.55 -26.20 -12.73
N ASP A 153 19.41 -26.81 -11.94
CA ASP A 153 19.41 -26.86 -10.48
C ASP A 153 20.43 -25.90 -9.82
N ASP A 154 21.06 -25.01 -10.60
CA ASP A 154 22.03 -24.06 -10.07
C ASP A 154 21.35 -23.07 -9.09
N PRO A 155 21.79 -22.99 -7.81
CA PRO A 155 21.20 -22.06 -6.84
C PRO A 155 21.44 -20.58 -7.20
N ALA A 156 22.42 -20.28 -8.06
CA ALA A 156 22.68 -18.95 -8.57
C ALA A 156 22.00 -18.68 -9.92
N TRP A 157 21.10 -19.55 -10.38
CA TRP A 157 20.49 -19.45 -11.71
C TRP A 157 19.79 -18.10 -11.94
N ASP A 158 18.86 -17.71 -11.05
CA ASP A 158 18.08 -16.48 -11.23
C ASP A 158 18.98 -15.24 -11.21
N LYS A 159 19.93 -15.22 -10.28
CA LYS A 159 20.94 -14.15 -10.18
C LYS A 159 21.77 -14.04 -11.46
N THR A 160 22.21 -15.17 -12.02
CA THR A 160 23.02 -15.20 -13.24
C THR A 160 22.20 -14.72 -14.44
N MET A 161 20.95 -15.18 -14.57
CA MET A 161 20.06 -14.76 -15.64
C MET A 161 19.76 -13.26 -15.59
N ASP A 162 19.54 -12.70 -14.41
CA ASP A 162 19.33 -11.26 -14.23
C ASP A 162 20.59 -10.45 -14.57
N GLN A 163 21.79 -10.92 -14.21
CA GLN A 163 23.05 -10.28 -14.58
C GLN A 163 23.22 -10.18 -16.10
N TYR A 164 22.96 -11.28 -16.82
CA TYR A 164 23.06 -11.28 -18.28
C TYR A 164 21.92 -10.49 -18.94
N ALA A 165 20.70 -10.53 -18.39
CA ALA A 165 19.54 -9.86 -18.96
C ALA A 165 19.71 -8.33 -19.07
N VAL A 166 20.58 -7.72 -18.26
CA VAL A 166 20.94 -6.30 -18.38
C VAL A 166 21.60 -5.99 -19.73
N ILE A 167 22.39 -6.93 -20.25
CA ILE A 167 23.18 -6.76 -21.49
C ILE A 167 22.42 -7.34 -22.68
N THR A 168 21.79 -8.49 -22.51
CA THR A 168 21.27 -9.33 -23.61
C THR A 168 19.75 -9.35 -23.72
N GLY A 169 19.04 -8.74 -22.76
CA GLY A 169 17.59 -8.88 -22.61
C GLY A 169 17.19 -10.20 -21.96
N ARG A 170 15.94 -10.29 -21.49
CA ARG A 170 15.37 -11.52 -20.92
C ARG A 170 14.94 -12.46 -22.05
N PRO A 171 15.41 -13.71 -22.11
CA PRO A 171 15.00 -14.63 -23.15
C PRO A 171 13.55 -15.06 -22.99
N ALA A 172 12.91 -15.44 -24.09
CA ALA A 172 11.59 -16.04 -24.06
C ALA A 172 11.65 -17.54 -23.72
N PHE A 173 10.76 -18.00 -22.84
CA PHE A 173 10.51 -19.40 -22.49
C PHE A 173 9.31 -19.99 -23.26
N GLY A 174 8.60 -19.16 -24.01
CA GLY A 174 7.46 -19.51 -24.85
C GLY A 174 6.96 -18.29 -25.61
N GLU A 175 5.93 -18.45 -26.43
CA GLU A 175 5.35 -17.34 -27.19
C GLU A 175 4.87 -16.23 -26.23
N ASN A 176 5.48 -15.05 -26.34
CA ASN A 176 5.24 -13.90 -25.45
C ASN A 176 5.52 -14.15 -23.94
N GLN A 177 6.25 -15.21 -23.58
CA GLN A 177 6.59 -15.53 -22.20
C GLN A 177 8.07 -15.25 -21.94
N TYR A 178 8.39 -14.14 -21.28
CA TYR A 178 9.78 -13.71 -21.00
C TYR A 178 10.17 -13.84 -19.53
N GLU A 179 9.26 -14.36 -18.70
CA GLU A 179 9.49 -14.64 -17.29
C GLU A 179 9.79 -16.12 -17.08
N ASN A 180 10.73 -16.44 -16.19
CA ASN A 180 11.06 -17.81 -15.81
C ASN A 180 9.84 -18.48 -15.15
N PRO A 181 9.29 -19.59 -15.69
CA PRO A 181 8.11 -20.26 -15.13
C PRO A 181 8.26 -20.67 -13.65
N ARG A 182 9.45 -21.05 -13.19
CA ARG A 182 9.70 -21.39 -11.78
C ARG A 182 9.62 -20.15 -10.87
N ALA A 183 10.14 -19.02 -11.33
CA ALA A 183 10.04 -17.76 -10.61
C ALA A 183 8.58 -17.31 -10.52
N VAL A 184 7.80 -17.46 -11.60
CA VAL A 184 6.35 -17.18 -11.60
C VAL A 184 5.61 -18.06 -10.59
N ALA A 185 5.89 -19.37 -10.56
CA ALA A 185 5.27 -20.27 -9.58
C ALA A 185 5.62 -19.91 -8.12
N GLY A 186 6.88 -19.57 -7.85
CA GLY A 186 7.33 -19.11 -6.53
C GLY A 186 6.65 -17.80 -6.12
N ASN A 187 6.54 -16.84 -7.04
CA ASN A 187 5.89 -15.56 -6.80
C ASN A 187 4.39 -15.71 -6.53
N LEU A 188 3.69 -16.55 -7.32
CA LEU A 188 2.28 -16.84 -7.08
C LEU A 188 2.06 -17.49 -5.71
N SER A 189 2.96 -18.38 -5.30
CA SER A 189 2.92 -18.97 -3.96
C SER A 189 3.15 -17.94 -2.86
N HIS A 190 4.07 -17.00 -3.03
CA HIS A 190 4.31 -15.91 -2.07
C HIS A 190 3.12 -14.95 -2.00
N ASP A 191 2.59 -14.52 -3.15
CA ASP A 191 1.42 -13.64 -3.23
C ASP A 191 0.20 -14.29 -2.54
N GLN A 192 0.03 -15.62 -2.66
CA GLN A 192 -0.98 -16.37 -1.92
C GLN A 192 -0.72 -16.36 -0.40
N GLN A 193 0.54 -16.56 0.04
CA GLN A 193 0.89 -16.50 1.46
C GLN A 193 0.63 -15.12 2.07
N VAL A 194 0.90 -14.04 1.31
CA VAL A 194 0.58 -12.66 1.72
C VAL A 194 -0.93 -12.51 1.88
N TYR A 195 -1.73 -12.97 0.93
CA TYR A 195 -3.19 -12.93 1.03
C TYR A 195 -3.69 -13.71 2.25
N ASP A 196 -3.24 -14.94 2.43
CA ASP A 196 -3.66 -15.79 3.57
C ASP A 196 -3.27 -15.17 4.91
N SER A 197 -2.07 -14.59 5.00
CA SER A 197 -1.57 -13.87 6.17
C SER A 197 -2.43 -12.63 6.48
N ASN A 198 -2.81 -11.86 5.46
CA ASN A 198 -3.71 -10.71 5.61
C ASN A 198 -5.10 -11.15 6.11
N GLN A 199 -5.68 -12.21 5.53
CA GLN A 199 -6.99 -12.71 5.97
C GLN A 199 -6.96 -13.23 7.41
N ALA A 200 -5.88 -13.93 7.79
CA ALA A 200 -5.68 -14.37 9.16
C ALA A 200 -5.53 -13.19 10.14
N PHE A 201 -4.79 -12.15 9.75
CA PHE A 201 -4.64 -10.93 10.53
C PHE A 201 -5.97 -10.21 10.71
N LEU A 202 -6.72 -9.95 9.63
CA LEU A 202 -8.02 -9.27 9.68
C LEU A 202 -9.03 -10.04 10.55
N SER A 203 -9.03 -11.37 10.47
CA SER A 203 -9.87 -12.22 11.31
C SER A 203 -9.48 -12.13 12.79
N ALA A 204 -8.18 -12.12 13.10
CA ALA A 204 -7.70 -11.96 14.47
C ALA A 204 -8.00 -10.57 15.04
N ALA A 205 -7.87 -9.51 14.22
CA ALA A 205 -8.20 -8.14 14.58
C ALA A 205 -9.68 -7.99 14.90
N GLN A 206 -10.55 -8.62 14.11
CA GLN A 206 -11.99 -8.69 14.35
C GLN A 206 -12.31 -9.33 15.70
N VAL A 207 -11.72 -10.50 16.01
CA VAL A 207 -11.93 -11.19 17.29
C VAL A 207 -11.46 -10.33 18.46
N TYR A 208 -10.32 -9.68 18.34
CA TYR A 208 -9.80 -8.79 19.38
C TYR A 208 -10.71 -7.57 19.59
N PHE A 209 -11.13 -6.92 18.51
CA PHE A 209 -12.07 -5.80 18.54
C PHE A 209 -13.41 -6.20 19.18
N ASP A 210 -13.94 -7.38 18.89
CA ASP A 210 -15.19 -7.87 19.48
C ASP A 210 -15.08 -8.04 20.99
N SER A 211 -13.96 -8.59 21.47
CA SER A 211 -13.68 -8.69 22.90
C SER A 211 -13.61 -7.32 23.57
N GLU A 212 -12.86 -6.40 22.98
CA GLU A 212 -12.60 -5.09 23.58
C GLU A 212 -13.84 -4.17 23.51
N SER A 213 -14.57 -4.22 22.40
CA SER A 213 -15.84 -3.50 22.26
C SER A 213 -16.92 -4.02 23.20
N GLN A 214 -16.96 -5.32 23.48
CA GLN A 214 -17.84 -5.88 24.53
C GLN A 214 -17.45 -5.37 25.93
N ARG A 215 -16.14 -5.26 26.22
CA ARG A 215 -15.66 -4.70 27.49
C ARG A 215 -16.10 -3.25 27.65
N ILE A 216 -15.91 -2.43 26.61
CA ILE A 216 -16.33 -1.02 26.60
C ILE A 216 -17.85 -0.90 26.73
N ALA A 217 -18.62 -1.68 25.96
CA ALA A 217 -20.08 -1.66 25.99
C ALA A 217 -20.65 -1.94 27.39
N LYS A 218 -20.05 -2.86 28.15
CA LYS A 218 -20.45 -3.18 29.53
C LYS A 218 -20.25 -2.02 30.51
N GLU A 219 -19.27 -1.15 30.28
CA GLU A 219 -19.01 0.01 31.14
C GLU A 219 -19.86 1.25 30.75
N LEU A 220 -20.42 1.29 29.53
CA LEU A 220 -21.21 2.43 29.04
C LEU A 220 -22.37 2.84 29.97
N PRO A 221 -23.21 1.93 30.51
CA PRO A 221 -24.30 2.32 31.40
C PRO A 221 -23.80 3.04 32.66
N LYS A 222 -22.71 2.52 33.25
CA LYS A 222 -22.09 3.12 34.43
C LYS A 222 -21.51 4.50 34.11
N GLN A 223 -20.85 4.65 32.97
CA GLN A 223 -20.33 5.95 32.52
C GLN A 223 -21.46 6.95 32.26
N LEU A 224 -22.56 6.53 31.62
CA LEU A 224 -23.75 7.34 31.41
C LEU A 224 -24.35 7.82 32.74
N ALA A 225 -24.54 6.93 33.70
CA ALA A 225 -25.04 7.29 35.03
C ALA A 225 -24.12 8.30 35.74
N GLN A 226 -22.80 8.11 35.65
CA GLN A 226 -21.81 9.04 36.20
C GLN A 226 -21.85 10.41 35.51
N ALA A 227 -21.97 10.44 34.19
CA ALA A 227 -22.06 11.68 33.42
C ALA A 227 -23.33 12.48 33.74
N ILE A 228 -24.47 11.81 33.89
CA ILE A 228 -25.72 12.47 34.31
C ILE A 228 -25.57 13.04 35.72
N ARG A 229 -25.04 12.26 36.68
CA ARG A 229 -24.81 12.74 38.06
C ARG A 229 -23.84 13.92 38.10
N TYR A 230 -22.76 13.85 37.34
CA TYR A 230 -21.79 14.92 37.22
C TYR A 230 -22.44 16.20 36.67
N ALA A 231 -23.26 16.08 35.63
CA ALA A 231 -24.02 17.22 35.09
C ALA A 231 -24.93 17.86 36.14
N HIS A 232 -25.62 17.09 36.99
CA HIS A 232 -26.46 17.64 38.06
C HIS A 232 -25.64 18.33 39.17
N GLN A 233 -24.44 17.81 39.47
CA GLN A 233 -23.57 18.36 40.51
C GLN A 233 -22.93 19.68 40.09
N GLU A 234 -22.51 19.78 38.83
CA GLU A 234 -21.74 20.90 38.30
C GLU A 234 -22.59 21.86 37.45
N ASP A 235 -23.91 21.68 37.34
CA ASP A 235 -24.75 22.56 36.53
C ASP A 235 -24.63 24.03 36.96
N GLY A 236 -24.39 24.91 35.97
CA GLY A 236 -24.32 26.35 36.20
C GLY A 236 -23.03 26.81 36.88
N PHE A 237 -22.01 25.96 37.01
CA PHE A 237 -20.72 26.31 37.65
C PHE A 237 -20.09 27.56 37.06
N ILE A 238 -20.25 27.79 35.74
CA ILE A 238 -19.73 28.98 35.05
C ILE A 238 -20.23 30.28 35.67
N LYS A 239 -21.49 30.34 36.14
CA LYS A 239 -22.08 31.57 36.67
C LYS A 239 -21.31 32.12 37.87
N ASN A 240 -20.68 31.23 38.63
CA ASN A 240 -19.93 31.57 39.85
C ASN A 240 -18.40 31.52 39.65
N LYS A 241 -17.92 31.15 38.45
CA LYS A 241 -16.49 30.98 38.18
C LYS A 241 -15.85 32.33 37.78
N THR A 242 -14.88 32.78 38.57
CA THR A 242 -14.06 33.95 38.26
C THR A 242 -12.72 33.53 37.66
N TYR A 243 -12.37 34.10 36.50
CA TYR A 243 -11.09 33.84 35.86
C TYR A 243 -10.07 34.92 36.23
N PRO A 244 -8.79 34.57 36.47
CA PRO A 244 -7.77 35.55 36.80
C PRO A 244 -7.60 36.56 35.67
N VAL A 245 -7.47 37.84 36.05
CA VAL A 245 -7.13 38.91 35.11
C VAL A 245 -5.66 38.75 34.71
N VAL A 246 -5.39 38.62 33.40
CA VAL A 246 -4.01 38.58 32.90
C VAL A 246 -3.53 40.03 32.74
N GLU A 247 -2.70 40.47 33.68
CA GLU A 247 -2.15 41.84 33.69
C GLU A 247 -1.11 42.03 32.59
N LYS A 248 -1.15 43.20 31.93
CA LYS A 248 -0.12 43.58 30.96
C LYS A 248 1.21 43.84 31.69
N PRO A 249 2.35 43.41 31.13
CA PRO A 249 3.64 43.70 31.74
C PRO A 249 3.91 45.22 31.73
N LEU A 250 4.54 45.72 32.80
CA LEU A 250 4.97 47.11 32.91
C LEU A 250 6.02 47.48 31.85
N VAL A 251 6.82 46.49 31.42
CA VAL A 251 7.83 46.64 30.36
C VAL A 251 7.66 45.49 29.35
N TRP A 252 7.51 45.86 28.08
CA TRP A 252 7.44 44.92 26.97
C TRP A 252 8.83 44.50 26.53
N THR A 253 9.18 43.26 26.86
CA THR A 253 10.36 42.55 26.38
C THR A 253 9.88 41.30 25.65
N PRO A 254 10.68 40.69 24.76
CA PRO A 254 10.30 39.45 24.10
C PRO A 254 9.87 38.35 25.08
N THR A 255 10.50 38.28 26.26
CA THR A 255 10.16 37.30 27.31
C THR A 255 8.85 37.63 28.03
N SER A 256 8.60 38.90 28.37
CA SER A 256 7.36 39.30 29.07
C SER A 256 6.15 39.24 28.14
N GLU A 257 6.32 39.58 26.86
CA GLU A 257 5.29 39.41 25.83
C GLU A 257 4.89 37.94 25.66
N LYS A 258 5.89 37.04 25.56
CA LYS A 258 5.63 35.60 25.47
C LYS A 258 4.85 35.09 26.69
N ARG A 259 5.26 35.45 27.91
CA ARG A 259 4.57 35.03 29.15
C ARG A 259 3.14 35.55 29.22
N TYR A 260 2.91 36.81 28.83
CA TYR A 260 1.58 37.40 28.77
C TYR A 260 0.68 36.64 27.80
N ASN A 261 1.16 36.38 26.57
CA ASN A 261 0.42 35.64 25.55
C ASN A 261 0.15 34.19 25.98
N ASP A 262 1.11 33.51 26.61
CA ASP A 262 0.94 32.16 27.13
C ASP A 262 -0.14 32.11 28.22
N GLN A 263 -0.16 33.08 29.15
CA GLN A 263 -1.18 33.17 30.21
C GLN A 263 -2.55 33.50 29.63
N LEU A 264 -2.63 34.48 28.72
CA LEU A 264 -3.86 34.87 28.05
C LEU A 264 -4.45 33.71 27.25
N HIS A 265 -3.60 32.96 26.54
CA HIS A 265 -4.01 31.78 25.80
C HIS A 265 -4.58 30.70 26.74
N ARG A 266 -3.92 30.41 27.86
CA ARG A 266 -4.42 29.43 28.86
C ARG A 266 -5.79 29.81 29.40
N VAL A 267 -5.98 31.06 29.83
CA VAL A 267 -7.26 31.53 30.38
C VAL A 267 -8.37 31.47 29.31
N ASN A 268 -8.07 31.85 28.07
CA ASN A 268 -9.05 31.78 26.98
C ASN A 268 -9.42 30.33 26.65
N THR A 269 -8.46 29.41 26.65
CA THR A 269 -8.72 27.98 26.44
C THR A 269 -9.55 27.39 27.58
N GLU A 270 -9.27 27.73 28.84
CA GLU A 270 -10.08 27.29 29.99
C GLU A 270 -11.52 27.80 29.88
N LYS A 271 -11.72 29.09 29.58
CA LYS A 271 -13.06 29.67 29.36
C LYS A 271 -13.82 28.95 28.26
N ALA A 272 -13.17 28.70 27.12
CA ALA A 272 -13.79 28.01 26.00
C ALA A 272 -14.16 26.56 26.37
N PHE A 273 -13.30 25.88 27.12
CA PHE A 273 -13.56 24.54 27.61
C PHE A 273 -14.76 24.51 28.57
N ASP A 274 -14.79 25.40 29.57
CA ASP A 274 -15.90 25.48 30.51
C ASP A 274 -17.22 25.71 29.79
N GLN A 275 -17.26 26.62 28.80
CA GLN A 275 -18.42 26.85 27.95
C GLN A 275 -18.90 25.58 27.22
N VAL A 276 -17.97 24.77 26.70
CA VAL A 276 -18.30 23.47 26.07
C VAL A 276 -18.96 22.53 27.09
N ILE A 277 -18.46 22.47 28.33
CA ILE A 277 -19.04 21.64 29.39
C ILE A 277 -20.45 22.10 29.75
N GLN A 278 -20.66 23.41 29.96
CA GLN A 278 -22.00 23.92 30.25
C GLN A 278 -22.97 23.67 29.09
N GLN A 279 -22.52 23.79 27.83
CA GLN A 279 -23.34 23.43 26.68
C GLN A 279 -23.72 21.94 26.65
N ASN A 280 -22.83 21.04 27.09
CA ASN A 280 -23.15 19.61 27.23
C ASN A 280 -24.28 19.41 28.25
N PHE A 281 -24.21 20.11 29.38
CA PHE A 281 -25.22 20.04 30.44
C PHE A 281 -26.54 20.66 30.01
N ASP A 282 -26.50 21.85 29.40
CA ASP A 282 -27.68 22.56 28.89
C ASP A 282 -28.41 21.72 27.84
N TRP A 283 -27.68 21.02 26.97
CA TRP A 283 -28.25 20.07 26.02
C TRP A 283 -28.98 18.93 26.74
N LEU A 284 -28.33 18.27 27.71
CA LEU A 284 -28.94 17.18 28.48
C LEU A 284 -30.22 17.65 29.16
N PHE A 285 -30.13 18.75 29.92
CA PHE A 285 -31.25 19.28 30.69
C PHE A 285 -32.35 19.89 29.84
N GLY A 286 -32.03 20.38 28.64
CA GLY A 286 -33.03 20.77 27.65
C GLY A 286 -33.91 19.60 27.20
N ILE A 287 -33.38 18.37 27.25
CA ILE A 287 -34.11 17.15 26.89
C ILE A 287 -34.82 16.55 28.11
N VAL A 288 -34.06 16.26 29.17
CA VAL A 288 -34.57 15.44 30.29
C VAL A 288 -35.15 16.27 31.43
N GLY A 289 -34.86 17.57 31.49
CA GLY A 289 -35.25 18.47 32.57
C GLY A 289 -34.32 18.42 33.79
N LYS A 290 -34.00 19.59 34.36
CA LYS A 290 -33.01 19.74 35.46
C LYS A 290 -33.36 18.99 36.75
N GLY A 291 -34.64 18.80 37.03
CA GLY A 291 -35.13 18.18 38.26
C GLY A 291 -35.31 16.67 38.19
N ASN A 292 -35.03 16.02 37.05
CA ASN A 292 -35.28 14.59 36.86
C ASN A 292 -33.99 13.80 37.06
N SER A 293 -33.92 13.01 38.13
CA SER A 293 -32.75 12.17 38.41
C SER A 293 -32.79 10.87 37.62
N VAL A 294 -31.61 10.32 37.32
CA VAL A 294 -31.47 8.99 36.71
C VAL A 294 -31.73 7.89 37.75
N THR A 295 -32.60 6.94 37.41
CA THR A 295 -32.94 5.79 38.28
C THR A 295 -32.23 4.52 37.83
N GLU A 296 -32.15 4.29 36.52
CA GLU A 296 -31.58 3.08 35.93
C GLU A 296 -30.82 3.42 34.64
N THR A 297 -29.77 2.64 34.36
CA THR A 297 -29.05 2.68 33.09
C THR A 297 -28.77 1.28 32.58
N SER A 298 -28.91 1.06 31.28
CA SER A 298 -28.65 -0.26 30.66
C SER A 298 -28.19 -0.13 29.21
N VAL A 299 -27.68 -1.21 28.63
CA VAL A 299 -27.47 -1.33 27.19
C VAL A 299 -28.72 -1.94 26.58
N VAL A 300 -29.29 -1.28 25.57
CA VAL A 300 -30.57 -1.70 24.95
C VAL A 300 -30.35 -2.45 23.65
N THR A 301 -29.31 -2.10 22.89
CA THR A 301 -29.02 -2.76 21.62
C THR A 301 -27.54 -2.80 21.37
N GLU A 302 -27.06 -3.98 20.98
CA GLU A 302 -25.73 -4.19 20.42
C GLU A 302 -25.89 -4.75 19.01
N GLN A 303 -25.39 -4.03 18.02
CA GLN A 303 -25.28 -4.58 16.67
C GLN A 303 -23.97 -5.37 16.54
N PRO A 304 -23.91 -6.37 15.64
CA PRO A 304 -22.63 -7.01 15.33
C PRO A 304 -21.66 -5.97 14.79
N SER A 305 -20.39 -6.18 15.11
CA SER A 305 -19.30 -5.40 14.53
C SER A 305 -19.22 -5.63 13.02
N ARG A 306 -18.71 -4.64 12.31
CA ARG A 306 -18.49 -4.72 10.87
C ARG A 306 -17.33 -3.84 10.43
N TRP A 307 -16.75 -4.20 9.30
CA TRP A 307 -15.80 -3.34 8.60
C TRP A 307 -16.50 -2.14 7.96
N ASP A 308 -15.93 -0.97 8.19
CA ASP A 308 -16.29 0.31 7.55
C ASP A 308 -15.03 0.89 6.91
N GLY A 309 -14.70 0.39 5.72
CA GLY A 309 -13.41 0.66 5.08
C GLY A 309 -12.26 0.04 5.88
N GLN A 310 -11.33 0.87 6.35
CA GLN A 310 -10.09 0.45 7.03
C GLN A 310 -10.23 0.23 8.54
N LYS A 311 -11.43 0.32 9.08
CA LYS A 311 -11.68 0.25 10.53
C LYS A 311 -12.86 -0.64 10.86
N LEU A 312 -12.88 -1.14 12.08
CA LEU A 312 -14.01 -1.86 12.66
C LEU A 312 -14.90 -0.90 13.44
N ILE A 313 -16.20 -1.08 13.28
CA ILE A 313 -17.22 -0.32 14.01
C ILE A 313 -18.22 -1.26 14.68
N LYS A 314 -18.64 -0.90 15.89
CA LYS A 314 -19.74 -1.56 16.62
C LYS A 314 -20.71 -0.50 17.17
N PRO A 315 -21.91 -0.38 16.59
CA PRO A 315 -22.98 0.45 17.14
C PRO A 315 -23.52 -0.13 18.44
N VAL A 316 -23.66 0.70 19.48
CA VAL A 316 -24.17 0.34 20.80
C VAL A 316 -25.11 1.43 21.29
N THR A 317 -26.32 1.06 21.72
CA THR A 317 -27.28 2.00 22.31
C THR A 317 -27.32 1.82 23.81
N ALA A 318 -26.99 2.87 24.56
CA ALA A 318 -27.20 2.93 26.01
C ALA A 318 -28.48 3.70 26.33
N MET A 319 -29.14 3.34 27.43
CA MET A 319 -30.35 3.98 27.90
C MET A 319 -30.18 4.43 29.35
N ALA A 320 -30.76 5.59 29.65
CA ALA A 320 -31.00 6.07 31.01
C ALA A 320 -32.50 6.27 31.22
N THR A 321 -33.04 5.67 32.28
CA THR A 321 -34.42 5.87 32.74
C THR A 321 -34.43 6.90 33.87
N PHE A 322 -35.43 7.78 33.87
CA PHE A 322 -35.55 8.88 34.84
C PHE A 322 -36.76 8.70 35.76
N GLU A 323 -36.79 9.44 36.87
CA GLU A 323 -37.87 9.42 37.87
C GLU A 323 -39.26 9.74 37.29
N ASN A 324 -39.31 10.53 36.21
CA ASN A 324 -40.54 10.85 35.51
C ASN A 324 -41.08 9.71 34.61
N GLY A 325 -40.42 8.54 34.61
CA GLY A 325 -40.79 7.37 33.83
C GLY A 325 -40.34 7.41 32.36
N LYS A 326 -39.71 8.49 31.91
CA LYS A 326 -39.18 8.63 30.55
C LYS A 326 -37.77 8.07 30.43
N SER A 327 -37.36 7.77 29.21
CA SER A 327 -36.03 7.21 28.93
C SER A 327 -35.29 7.97 27.83
N LEU A 328 -34.00 8.22 28.07
CA LEU A 328 -33.06 8.75 27.07
C LEU A 328 -32.21 7.61 26.52
N LEU A 329 -32.31 7.38 25.22
CA LEU A 329 -31.49 6.44 24.47
C LEU A 329 -30.41 7.22 23.71
N LEU A 330 -29.17 6.76 23.80
CA LEU A 330 -27.99 7.36 23.17
C LEU A 330 -27.25 6.29 22.36
N ASP A 331 -27.07 6.57 21.07
CA ASP A 331 -26.40 5.69 20.13
C ASP A 331 -24.91 6.05 20.06
N PHE A 332 -24.06 5.12 20.47
CA PHE A 332 -22.61 5.20 20.42
C PHE A 332 -22.05 4.32 19.31
N VAL A 333 -20.89 4.70 18.80
CA VAL A 333 -20.11 3.87 17.87
C VAL A 333 -18.75 3.63 18.49
N ILE A 334 -18.49 2.40 18.90
CA ILE A 334 -17.16 1.93 19.28
C ILE A 334 -16.40 1.67 17.97
N THR A 335 -15.20 2.20 17.85
CA THR A 335 -14.41 2.13 16.61
C THR A 335 -12.98 1.70 16.89
N SER A 336 -12.36 1.05 15.91
CA SER A 336 -10.91 0.85 15.91
C SER A 336 -10.20 2.04 15.27
N GLU A 337 -8.88 2.09 15.43
CA GLU A 337 -8.00 2.83 14.52
C GLU A 337 -8.06 2.30 13.08
N ASN A 338 -7.51 3.08 12.15
CA ASN A 338 -7.40 2.68 10.75
C ASN A 338 -6.25 1.68 10.58
N LEU A 339 -6.53 0.56 9.93
CA LEU A 339 -5.55 -0.39 9.46
C LEU A 339 -4.99 0.00 8.09
N ASP A 340 -3.80 -0.52 7.76
CA ASP A 340 -3.20 -0.31 6.44
C ASP A 340 -4.13 -0.80 5.32
N VAL A 341 -4.34 0.05 4.31
CA VAL A 341 -5.19 -0.26 3.15
C VAL A 341 -4.73 -1.50 2.41
N GLU A 342 -3.42 -1.78 2.39
CA GLU A 342 -2.89 -2.92 1.66
C GLU A 342 -3.35 -4.25 2.27
N LEU A 343 -3.69 -4.30 3.56
CA LEU A 343 -4.21 -5.52 4.21
C LEU A 343 -5.51 -6.00 3.58
N PHE A 344 -6.26 -5.09 2.95
CA PHE A 344 -7.54 -5.36 2.30
C PHE A 344 -7.42 -5.67 0.81
N ASP A 345 -6.19 -5.71 0.27
CA ASP A 345 -5.98 -6.06 -1.14
C ASP A 345 -6.50 -7.48 -1.42
N SER A 346 -7.22 -7.64 -2.54
CA SER A 346 -7.55 -8.96 -3.07
C SER A 346 -6.29 -9.68 -3.58
N LEU A 347 -6.36 -11.00 -3.73
CA LEU A 347 -5.25 -11.77 -4.32
C LEU A 347 -4.84 -11.22 -5.70
N GLU A 348 -5.80 -10.84 -6.53
CA GLU A 348 -5.56 -10.24 -7.85
C GLU A 348 -4.81 -8.89 -7.73
N GLN A 349 -5.23 -8.04 -6.79
CA GLN A 349 -4.56 -6.76 -6.54
C GLN A 349 -3.13 -6.95 -6.03
N ILE A 350 -2.90 -7.94 -5.17
CA ILE A 350 -1.56 -8.32 -4.70
C ILE A 350 -0.71 -8.75 -5.89
N GLN A 351 -1.20 -9.70 -6.69
CA GLN A 351 -0.49 -10.21 -7.87
C GLN A 351 -0.16 -9.09 -8.87
N ASP A 352 -1.10 -8.19 -9.15
CA ASP A 352 -0.91 -7.04 -10.04
C ASP A 352 0.18 -6.08 -9.54
N LYS A 353 0.14 -5.72 -8.26
CA LYS A 353 1.17 -4.85 -7.64
C LYS A 353 2.54 -5.54 -7.70
N SER A 354 2.59 -6.80 -7.29
CA SER A 354 3.78 -7.65 -7.27
C SER A 354 4.40 -7.79 -8.68
N ASN A 355 3.57 -8.01 -9.71
CA ASN A 355 3.99 -8.06 -11.12
C ASN A 355 4.54 -6.72 -11.62
N ARG A 356 3.91 -5.59 -11.27
CA ARG A 356 4.39 -4.25 -11.67
C ARG A 356 5.76 -3.94 -11.05
N GLU A 357 5.98 -4.31 -9.80
CA GLU A 357 7.27 -4.11 -9.13
C GLU A 357 8.37 -4.96 -9.75
N ARG A 358 8.09 -6.25 -10.03
CA ARG A 358 9.02 -7.17 -10.72
C ARG A 358 9.40 -6.71 -12.12
N ASN A 359 8.45 -6.15 -12.85
CA ASN A 359 8.66 -5.68 -14.23
C ASN A 359 9.26 -4.26 -14.30
N SER A 360 9.40 -3.57 -13.18
CA SER A 360 10.03 -2.26 -13.11
C SER A 360 11.55 -2.35 -12.88
N MET A 361 12.35 -1.84 -13.82
CA MET A 361 13.82 -1.74 -13.63
C MET A 361 14.23 -0.79 -12.50
N ILE A 362 13.35 0.14 -12.07
CA ILE A 362 13.64 1.12 -11.03
C ILE A 362 13.26 0.57 -9.64
N VAL A 363 12.23 -0.27 -9.57
CA VAL A 363 11.62 -0.73 -8.30
C VAL A 363 12.05 -2.16 -7.94
N ARG A 364 12.70 -2.89 -8.84
CA ARG A 364 13.23 -4.27 -8.63
C ARG A 364 14.08 -4.50 -7.39
N THR A 365 14.64 -3.45 -6.79
CA THR A 365 15.42 -3.55 -5.54
C THR A 365 14.56 -3.44 -4.28
N LYS A 366 13.26 -3.15 -4.40
CA LYS A 366 12.35 -3.22 -3.25
C LYS A 366 12.18 -4.67 -2.84
N LYS A 367 12.21 -4.90 -1.53
CA LYS A 367 11.92 -6.20 -0.95
C LYS A 367 10.48 -6.59 -1.26
N ASP A 368 10.25 -7.88 -1.44
CA ASP A 368 8.91 -8.43 -1.53
C ASP A 368 8.08 -8.00 -0.31
N ARG A 369 6.78 -7.86 -0.53
CA ARG A 369 5.84 -7.51 0.53
C ARG A 369 5.97 -8.52 1.67
N GLU A 370 6.20 -7.99 2.87
CA GLU A 370 6.40 -8.81 4.07
C GLU A 370 5.09 -9.42 4.56
N LEU A 371 5.17 -10.62 5.13
CA LEU A 371 4.03 -11.27 5.77
C LEU A 371 3.69 -10.56 7.08
N VAL A 372 2.41 -10.27 7.26
CA VAL A 372 1.91 -9.58 8.45
C VAL A 372 1.86 -10.56 9.61
N LYS A 373 2.32 -10.12 10.79
CA LYS A 373 2.33 -10.96 11.98
C LYS A 373 0.96 -10.89 12.67
N ILE A 374 0.31 -12.03 12.83
CA ILE A 374 -0.98 -12.15 13.53
C ILE A 374 -0.90 -11.62 14.97
N ALA A 375 0.26 -11.71 15.62
CA ALA A 375 0.47 -11.18 16.97
C ALA A 375 0.18 -9.66 17.07
N ASP A 376 0.43 -8.92 15.98
CA ASP A 376 0.26 -7.47 15.95
C ASP A 376 -1.23 -7.08 15.89
N ALA A 377 -2.14 -8.01 15.58
CA ALA A 377 -3.59 -7.74 15.60
C ALA A 377 -4.10 -7.35 17.00
N LYS A 378 -3.37 -7.73 18.06
CA LYS A 378 -3.70 -7.40 19.45
C LYS A 378 -3.25 -6.00 19.87
N SER A 379 -2.50 -5.28 19.03
CA SER A 379 -2.14 -3.89 19.29
C SER A 379 -3.15 -2.89 18.72
N LEU A 380 -4.24 -3.38 18.12
CA LEU A 380 -5.30 -2.54 17.56
C LEU A 380 -5.89 -1.65 18.64
N ASP A 381 -5.82 -0.34 18.45
CA ASP A 381 -6.48 0.59 19.38
C ASP A 381 -8.00 0.58 19.16
N VAL A 382 -8.75 0.41 20.25
CA VAL A 382 -10.22 0.31 20.24
C VAL A 382 -10.79 1.29 21.26
N TYR A 383 -11.56 2.26 20.78
CA TYR A 383 -12.02 3.38 21.60
C TYR A 383 -13.47 3.75 21.32
N SER A 384 -14.02 4.53 22.24
CA SER A 384 -15.37 5.09 22.17
C SER A 384 -15.30 6.57 22.58
N PRO A 385 -16.12 7.47 22.01
CA PRO A 385 -16.01 8.92 22.28
C PRO A 385 -16.37 9.37 23.70
N VAL A 386 -16.49 8.46 24.66
CA VAL A 386 -17.05 8.69 26.02
C VAL A 386 -16.10 8.39 27.16
N GLU A 387 -14.79 8.35 26.90
CA GLU A 387 -13.79 8.07 27.93
C GLU A 387 -13.78 9.12 29.06
N GLU A 388 -14.17 10.36 28.77
CA GLU A 388 -14.21 11.46 29.73
C GLU A 388 -15.65 11.83 30.12
N VAL A 389 -15.98 11.64 31.41
CA VAL A 389 -17.32 11.85 31.98
C VAL A 389 -17.88 13.26 31.70
N HIS A 390 -17.03 14.28 31.71
CA HIS A 390 -17.43 15.68 31.49
C HIS A 390 -17.66 16.02 30.00
N LEU A 391 -17.11 15.22 29.07
CA LEU A 391 -17.31 15.34 27.63
C LEU A 391 -18.33 14.35 27.07
N PHE A 392 -18.90 13.49 27.91
CA PHE A 392 -19.76 12.36 27.52
C PHE A 392 -20.89 12.76 26.55
N PHE A 393 -21.54 13.90 26.77
CA PHE A 393 -22.67 14.36 25.93
C PHE A 393 -22.24 15.20 24.70
N SER A 394 -20.95 15.50 24.57
CA SER A 394 -20.41 16.31 23.47
C SER A 394 -20.84 15.82 22.08
N PRO A 395 -20.86 14.51 21.77
CA PRO A 395 -21.23 13.99 20.44
C PRO A 395 -22.68 14.27 20.01
N PHE A 396 -23.58 14.58 20.96
CA PHE A 396 -25.01 14.70 20.69
C PHE A 396 -25.52 16.14 20.56
N ARG A 397 -24.70 17.13 20.96
CA ARG A 397 -25.11 18.56 20.99
C ARG A 397 -25.59 19.11 19.65
N THR A 398 -25.04 18.62 18.54
CA THR A 398 -25.35 19.10 17.19
C THR A 398 -26.32 18.19 16.43
N LYS A 399 -26.89 17.18 17.12
CA LYS A 399 -27.77 16.19 16.50
C LYS A 399 -29.23 16.63 16.61
N SER A 400 -30.02 16.30 15.59
CA SER A 400 -31.48 16.42 15.68
C SER A 400 -32.06 15.19 16.39
N LEU A 401 -33.29 15.29 16.88
CA LEU A 401 -33.98 14.18 17.51
C LEU A 401 -34.09 12.99 16.52
N GLY A 402 -33.54 11.84 16.89
CA GLY A 402 -33.43 10.65 16.02
C GLY A 402 -32.05 10.42 15.38
N ASP A 403 -31.17 11.43 15.30
CA ASP A 403 -29.86 11.34 14.62
C ASP A 403 -28.75 10.67 15.48
N GLY A 404 -29.14 9.86 16.45
CA GLY A 404 -28.27 9.20 17.43
C GLY A 404 -28.73 9.34 18.88
N TYR A 405 -29.90 9.94 19.12
CA TYR A 405 -30.56 9.88 20.43
C TYR A 405 -32.08 9.90 20.29
N ARG A 406 -32.77 9.34 21.28
CA ARG A 406 -34.24 9.32 21.39
C ARG A 406 -34.64 9.57 22.84
N TYR A 407 -35.64 10.42 23.07
CA TYR A 407 -36.25 10.60 24.38
C TYR A 407 -37.72 10.18 24.28
N GLN A 408 -38.12 9.19 25.08
CA GLN A 408 -39.45 8.56 25.04
C GLN A 408 -40.15 8.70 26.38
#